data_AF-A0A938M6S0-F1
#
_entry.id   AF-A0A938M6S0-F1
#
_cell.length_a   1.000
_cell.length_b   1.000
_cell.length_c   1.000
_cell.angle_alpha   90.00
_cell.angle_beta   90.00
_cell.angle_gamma   90.00
#
_symmetry.space_group_name_H-M   'P 1'
#
loop_
_entity.id
_entity.type
_entity.pdbx_description
1 polymer ?
#
loop_
_entity_poly.entity_id
_entity_poly.type
_entity_poly.pdbx_seq_one_letter_code
_entity_poly.pdbx_strand_id
1 'polypeptide(L)' 'MPPKPEVEQPTDKSVFLWPGEPPKSQVKDGFRPWLEPYVLDAERARGAVLVCPGGGYGGRAPHEGAPIA' A
#
# COMPACT_ATOMS: atom_id res chain seq x y z
N MET A 1 6.14 27.15 -9.22
CA MET A 1 5.20 26.10 -8.79
C MET A 1 6.04 25.05 -8.09
N PRO A 2 5.82 24.74 -6.80
CA PRO A 2 6.54 23.65 -6.16
C PRO A 2 6.25 22.34 -6.91
N PRO A 3 7.24 21.44 -7.07
CA PRO A 3 7.00 20.13 -7.65
C PRO A 3 5.92 19.43 -6.81
N LYS A 4 4.95 18.80 -7.49
CA LYS A 4 3.94 17.97 -6.85
C LYS A 4 4.69 16.87 -6.07
N PRO A 5 4.36 16.61 -4.79
CA PRO A 5 5.03 15.55 -4.04
C PRO A 5 4.94 14.27 -4.86
N GLU A 6 6.09 13.62 -5.03
CA GLU A 6 6.22 12.39 -5.78
C GLU A 6 5.38 11.33 -5.06
N VAL A 7 4.30 10.88 -5.71
CA VAL A 7 3.44 9.84 -5.18
C VAL A 7 4.26 8.57 -5.17
N GLU A 8 4.56 8.05 -3.97
CA GLU A 8 5.26 6.78 -3.79
C GLU A 8 4.57 5.71 -4.65
N GLN A 9 5.37 4.99 -5.44
CA GLN A 9 4.88 4.01 -6.40
C GLN A 9 5.15 2.59 -5.90
N PRO A 10 4.30 1.62 -6.26
CA PRO A 10 4.53 0.22 -5.97
C PRO A 10 5.85 -0.28 -6.58
N THR A 11 6.41 -1.29 -5.92
CA THR A 11 7.61 -2.00 -6.40
C THR A 11 7.21 -3.29 -7.11
N ASP A 12 8.18 -4.02 -7.66
CA ASP A 12 7.95 -5.34 -8.29
C ASP A 12 7.29 -6.37 -7.35
N LYS A 13 7.38 -6.17 -6.04
CA LYS A 13 6.77 -7.07 -5.03
C LYS A 13 5.36 -6.65 -4.63
N SER A 14 4.92 -5.46 -5.01
CA SER A 14 3.62 -4.92 -4.62
C SER A 14 2.49 -5.56 -5.43
N VAL A 15 1.32 -5.67 -4.81
CA VAL A 15 0.12 -6.23 -5.44
C VAL A 15 -0.95 -5.16 -5.50
N PHE A 16 -1.32 -4.70 -6.71
CA PHE A 16 -2.46 -3.79 -6.87
C PHE A 16 -3.76 -4.47 -6.41
N LEU A 17 -4.62 -3.71 -5.72
CA LEU A 17 -5.93 -4.24 -5.30
C LEU A 17 -6.88 -4.51 -6.48
N TRP A 18 -6.72 -3.77 -7.58
CA TRP A 18 -7.48 -3.94 -8.81
C TRP A 18 -6.54 -4.03 -10.01
N PRO A 19 -6.85 -4.87 -11.03
CA PRO A 19 -6.04 -4.95 -12.25
C PRO A 19 -5.95 -3.62 -13.00
N GLY A 20 -7.04 -2.84 -13.00
CA GLY A 20 -7.15 -1.53 -13.65
C GLY A 20 -7.48 -0.41 -12.67
N GLU A 21 -8.13 0.63 -13.17
CA GLU A 21 -8.56 1.75 -12.33
C GLU A 21 -9.48 1.27 -11.19
N PRO A 22 -9.26 1.71 -9.94
CA PRO A 22 -10.14 1.38 -8.84
C PRO A 22 -11.57 1.84 -9.14
N PRO A 23 -12.59 1.02 -8.82
CA PRO A 23 -13.97 1.40 -9.05
C PRO A 23 -14.30 2.68 -8.26
N LYS A 24 -14.95 3.64 -8.92
CA LYS A 24 -15.30 4.95 -8.35
C LYS A 24 -14.10 5.79 -7.90
N SER A 25 -12.91 5.56 -8.45
CA SER A 25 -11.76 6.44 -8.24
C SER A 25 -12.11 7.88 -8.66
N GLN A 26 -11.77 8.84 -7.81
CA GLN A 26 -11.85 10.27 -8.11
C GLN A 26 -10.47 10.95 -7.96
N VAL A 27 -9.43 10.13 -7.87
CA VAL A 27 -8.08 10.53 -7.49
C VAL A 27 -7.41 11.26 -8.65
N LYS A 28 -6.87 12.46 -8.41
CA LYS A 28 -6.26 13.34 -9.44
C LYS A 28 -4.73 13.28 -9.46
N ASP A 29 -4.12 12.54 -8.56
CA ASP A 29 -2.66 12.42 -8.43
C ASP A 29 -2.09 11.12 -9.01
N GLY A 30 -2.94 10.25 -9.56
CA GLY A 30 -2.53 8.99 -10.18
C GLY A 30 -2.25 7.87 -9.17
N PHE A 31 -2.47 8.10 -7.86
CA PHE A 31 -2.38 7.04 -6.87
C PHE A 31 -3.40 5.93 -7.17
N ARG A 32 -2.93 4.69 -7.14
CA ARG A 32 -3.74 3.47 -7.15
C ARG A 32 -3.38 2.67 -5.91
N PRO A 33 -4.32 2.07 -5.17
CA PRO A 33 -3.99 1.33 -3.97
C PRO A 33 -3.37 -0.05 -4.27
N TRP A 34 -2.35 -0.40 -3.49
CA TRP A 34 -1.65 -1.69 -3.53
C TRP A 34 -1.39 -2.22 -2.11
N LEU A 35 -1.01 -3.49 -2.02
CA LEU A 35 -0.51 -4.15 -0.82
C LEU A 35 0.99 -4.43 -1.00
N GLU A 36 1.73 -4.30 0.09
CA GLU A 36 3.10 -4.80 0.20
C GLU A 36 3.08 -6.12 0.99
N PRO A 37 3.41 -7.26 0.36
CA PRO A 37 3.29 -8.56 1.01
C PRO A 37 4.55 -8.91 1.82
N TYR A 38 4.33 -9.29 3.08
CA TYR A 38 5.33 -9.92 3.95
C TYR A 38 4.96 -11.39 4.14
N VAL A 39 5.32 -12.21 3.14
CA VAL A 39 4.95 -13.63 3.12
C VAL A 39 5.94 -14.44 3.94
N LEU A 40 5.41 -15.22 4.88
CA LEU A 40 6.20 -16.21 5.61
C LEU A 40 6.57 -17.38 4.70
N ASP A 41 7.84 -17.79 4.74
CA ASP A 41 8.25 -19.07 4.15
C ASP A 41 7.71 -20.21 5.01
N ALA A 42 6.64 -20.84 4.55
CA ALA A 42 5.93 -21.88 5.29
C ALA A 42 5.40 -22.97 4.36
N GLU A 43 5.64 -24.23 4.72
CA GLU A 43 5.17 -25.40 3.96
C GLU A 43 3.65 -25.63 4.01
N ARG A 44 2.95 -24.92 4.90
CA ARG A 44 1.50 -25.06 5.11
C ARG A 44 0.87 -23.69 5.32
N ALA A 45 -0.42 -23.58 5.01
CA ALA A 45 -1.19 -22.36 5.23
C ALA A 45 -1.04 -21.82 6.67
N ARG A 46 -1.02 -20.49 6.78
CA ARG A 46 -0.92 -19.74 8.03
C ARG A 46 -2.03 -18.69 8.07
N GLY A 47 -2.34 -18.21 9.28
CA GLY A 47 -3.15 -17.00 9.42
C GLY A 47 -2.46 -15.81 8.75
N ALA A 48 -3.26 -14.85 8.29
CA ALA A 48 -2.78 -13.61 7.69
C ALA A 48 -3.26 -12.42 8.51
N VAL A 49 -2.45 -11.37 8.55
CA VAL A 49 -2.78 -10.08 9.17
C VAL A 49 -2.73 -9.02 8.08
N LEU A 50 -3.74 -8.16 8.04
CA LEU A 50 -3.75 -6.97 7.20
C LEU A 50 -3.46 -5.75 8.07
N VAL A 51 -2.31 -5.12 7.85
CA VAL A 51 -1.94 -3.88 8.54
C VAL A 51 -2.49 -2.69 7.76
N CYS A 52 -3.38 -1.93 8.40
CA CYS A 52 -3.95 -0.69 7.85
C CYS A 52 -3.33 0.49 8.60
N PRO A 53 -2.23 1.08 8.08
CA PRO A 53 -1.54 2.13 8.80
C PRO A 53 -2.43 3.38 8.95
N GLY A 54 -2.37 4.01 10.11
CA GLY A 54 -2.94 5.30 10.43
C GLY A 54 -2.19 6.44 9.72
N GLY A 55 -2.38 7.66 10.22
CA GLY A 55 -1.90 8.89 9.57
C GLY A 55 -3.01 9.89 9.25
N GLY A 56 -4.20 9.71 9.86
CA GLY A 56 -5.27 10.71 9.86
C GLY A 56 -5.75 11.12 8.47
N TYR A 57 -5.66 10.21 7.49
CA TYR A 57 -5.96 10.46 6.06
C TYR A 57 -5.05 11.50 5.37
N GLY A 58 -4.00 12.00 6.04
CA GLY A 58 -2.99 12.89 5.45
C GLY A 58 -1.74 12.18 4.95
N GLY A 59 -1.60 10.88 5.25
CA GLY A 59 -0.46 10.05 4.90
C GLY A 59 -0.49 8.74 5.66
N ARG A 60 0.63 8.02 5.67
CA ARG A 60 0.82 6.79 6.44
C ARG A 60 1.75 7.05 7.62
N ALA A 61 1.41 6.51 8.79
CA ALA A 61 2.25 6.59 9.97
C ALA A 61 3.46 5.64 9.82
N PRO A 62 4.72 6.13 9.80
CA PRO A 62 5.88 5.28 9.52
C PRO A 62 6.10 4.15 10.53
N HIS A 63 5.67 4.34 11.78
CA HIS A 63 5.85 3.38 12.87
C HIS A 63 4.93 2.15 12.78
N GLU A 64 4.01 2.12 11.81
CA GLU A 64 3.15 0.97 11.52
C GLU A 64 3.56 0.28 10.20
N GLY A 65 4.67 0.70 9.59
CA GLY A 65 5.32 0.02 8.46
C GLY A 65 6.44 -0.93 8.91
N ALA A 66 7.27 -1.39 7.98
CA ALA A 66 8.41 -2.26 8.32
C ALA A 66 9.33 -1.63 9.37
N PRO A 67 9.83 -2.40 10.37
CA PRO A 67 9.75 -3.86 10.51
C PRO A 67 8.53 -4.35 11.33
N ILE A 68 7.57 -3.48 11.64
CA ILE A 68 6.40 -3.83 12.46
C ILE A 68 5.33 -4.55 11.62
N ALA A 69 5.19 -4.15 10.35
CA ALA A 69 4.30 -4.77 9.37
C ALA A 69 4.81 -6.12 8.83
#